data_AF-A0A5E4SVU3-F1
#
_entry.id   AF-A0A5E4SVU3-F1
#
_cell.length_a   1.000
_cell.length_b   1.000
_cell.length_c   1.000
_cell.angle_alpha   90.00
_cell.angle_beta   90.00
_cell.angle_gamma   90.00
#
_symmetry.space_group_name_H-M   'P 1'
#
loop_
_entity.id
_entity.type
_entity.pdbx_description
1 polymer ?
#
loop_
_entity_poly.entity_id
_entity_poly.type
_entity_poly.pdbx_seq_one_letter_code
_entity_poly.pdbx_strand_id
1 'polypeptide(L)'
;MALPCCTSQAVARYDAVRAASVAFAQDLSDADATVQSMPDASPIKWHLAHTTWFFETFLLSESGAPSGSRYRPYDPRFAYLFNSYYEAAGPRHPRPQRGLLSRPTLDDVLRYRRHVDAAMHERLLHADLPPDVHALVTLGLHHEEQHQELMHTDLLHLFAQNPLRPAHRQPACAGDIAGPLQWIAHSGGQHRVGHESESSGPFAFDCETPAHDILLRPFAIASRVVTNGEWRAFIDDGGYRRAGLWLSDGWATVQREGWGHPLYWELHNGEWQSMTLAGMQPIDDDAPVRHVSYFEADAFARWAGKRLPTEHEWEVAATVSPASQPAMAQRFGPVWQWTASPYVAYPGFRPAAGAVGEYNGKFMCGQFVLRGGSLATPPGHARATYRNFFYPHQRWQFCGLRLAEDR
;
A
#
# COMPACT_ATOMS: atom_id res chain seq x y z
N MET A 1 -10.66 -4.70 37.22
CA MET A 1 -10.08 -5.21 35.96
C MET A 1 -8.91 -4.29 35.64
N ALA A 2 -7.68 -4.72 35.91
CA ALA A 2 -6.50 -3.88 35.66
C ALA A 2 -6.31 -3.71 34.15
N LEU A 3 -6.09 -2.47 33.70
CA LEU A 3 -5.66 -2.20 32.33
C LEU A 3 -4.40 -3.02 32.03
N PRO A 4 -4.30 -3.74 30.91
CA PRO A 4 -3.08 -4.46 30.56
C PRO A 4 -1.89 -3.48 30.51
N CYS A 5 -0.77 -3.88 31.09
CA CYS A 5 0.47 -3.09 31.08
C CYS A 5 0.91 -2.81 29.62
N CYS A 6 1.36 -1.59 29.31
CA CYS A 6 1.78 -1.14 27.97
C CYS A 6 2.71 -2.13 27.25
N THR A 7 3.63 -2.78 27.98
CA THR A 7 4.55 -3.82 27.48
C THR A 7 3.81 -5.04 26.91
N SER A 8 2.72 -5.48 27.55
CA SER A 8 1.96 -6.65 27.08
C SER A 8 1.22 -6.39 25.75
N GLN A 9 0.85 -5.14 25.49
CA GLN A 9 0.21 -4.73 24.24
C GLN A 9 1.20 -4.63 23.08
N ALA A 10 2.42 -4.14 23.32
CA ALA A 10 3.48 -4.07 22.32
C ALA A 10 3.93 -5.47 21.84
N VAL A 11 4.11 -6.41 22.77
CA VAL A 11 4.44 -7.81 22.47
C VAL A 11 3.34 -8.44 21.62
N ALA A 12 2.08 -8.35 22.06
CA ALA A 12 0.95 -8.93 21.31
C ALA A 12 0.81 -8.34 19.90
N ARG A 13 1.07 -7.03 19.74
CA ARG A 13 1.06 -6.36 18.43
C ARG A 13 2.21 -6.85 17.55
N TYR A 14 3.42 -6.98 18.09
CA TYR A 14 4.56 -7.55 17.37
C TYR A 14 4.23 -8.95 16.86
N ASP A 15 3.79 -9.84 17.75
CA ASP A 15 3.47 -11.22 17.40
C ASP A 15 2.36 -11.32 16.35
N ALA A 16 1.30 -10.52 16.49
CA ALA A 16 0.19 -10.51 15.54
C ALA A 16 0.63 -10.06 14.13
N VAL A 17 1.43 -8.99 14.03
CA VAL A 17 1.93 -8.50 12.74
C VAL A 17 2.88 -9.54 12.13
N ARG A 18 3.84 -10.06 12.89
CA ARG A 18 4.81 -11.05 12.38
C ARG A 18 4.15 -12.35 11.94
N ALA A 19 3.13 -12.80 12.66
CA ALA A 19 2.35 -14.01 12.34
C ALA A 19 1.52 -13.83 11.06
N ALA A 20 0.94 -12.66 10.81
CA ALA A 20 0.15 -12.40 9.61
C ALA A 20 0.97 -12.57 8.31
N SER A 21 2.24 -12.13 8.31
CA SER A 21 3.15 -12.33 7.17
C SER A 21 3.44 -13.82 6.94
N VAL A 22 3.64 -14.61 8.01
CA VAL A 22 3.90 -16.05 7.91
C VAL A 22 2.65 -16.80 7.46
N ALA A 23 1.48 -16.45 7.99
CA ALA A 23 0.21 -17.07 7.62
C ALA A 23 -0.09 -16.90 6.12
N PHE A 24 0.23 -15.73 5.53
CA PHE A 24 0.11 -15.52 4.09
C PHE A 24 0.98 -16.50 3.28
N ALA A 25 2.20 -16.81 3.75
CA ALA A 25 3.13 -17.65 3.01
C ALA A 25 2.98 -19.15 3.27
N GLN A 26 2.09 -19.57 4.17
CA GLN A 26 2.04 -20.94 4.71
C GLN A 26 1.84 -22.03 3.66
N ASP A 27 1.04 -21.75 2.62
CA ASP A 27 0.71 -22.73 1.57
C ASP A 27 1.51 -22.51 0.27
N LEU A 28 2.51 -21.62 0.29
CA LEU A 28 3.34 -21.35 -0.88
C LEU A 28 4.52 -22.34 -0.94
N SER A 29 4.81 -22.84 -2.14
CA SER A 29 6.05 -23.58 -2.37
C SER A 29 7.26 -22.64 -2.37
N ASP A 30 8.48 -23.19 -2.23
CA ASP A 30 9.71 -22.40 -2.42
C ASP A 30 9.78 -21.78 -3.83
N ALA A 31 9.22 -22.45 -4.84
CA ALA A 31 9.15 -21.93 -6.20
C ALA A 31 8.26 -20.68 -6.27
N ASP A 32 7.02 -20.75 -5.73
CA ASP A 32 6.10 -19.62 -5.67
C ASP A 32 6.72 -18.44 -4.91
N ALA A 33 7.42 -18.74 -3.82
CA ALA A 33 8.04 -17.73 -2.98
C ALA A 33 9.32 -17.12 -3.57
N THR A 34 9.88 -17.67 -4.65
CA THR A 34 11.16 -17.25 -5.26
C THR A 34 11.00 -16.40 -6.51
N VAL A 35 9.96 -16.60 -7.32
CA VAL A 35 9.85 -15.93 -8.63
C VAL A 35 9.54 -14.44 -8.49
N GLN A 36 10.16 -13.63 -9.35
CA GLN A 36 9.87 -12.21 -9.52
C GLN A 36 9.22 -11.99 -10.90
N SER A 37 7.94 -11.62 -10.90
CA SER A 37 7.13 -11.52 -12.13
C SER A 37 7.32 -10.21 -12.90
N MET A 38 7.88 -9.18 -12.27
CA MET A 38 8.31 -7.92 -12.89
C MET A 38 9.28 -7.17 -11.97
N PRO A 39 10.06 -6.18 -12.47
CA PRO A 39 11.01 -5.42 -11.64
C PRO A 39 10.39 -4.72 -10.44
N ASP A 40 9.10 -4.38 -10.53
CA ASP A 40 8.40 -3.71 -9.44
C ASP A 40 7.96 -4.65 -8.31
N ALA A 41 7.66 -5.90 -8.65
CA ALA A 41 7.32 -6.93 -7.67
C ALA A 41 8.58 -7.49 -7.00
N SER A 42 8.45 -8.05 -5.81
CA SER A 42 9.49 -8.83 -5.14
C SER A 42 9.00 -10.24 -4.80
N PRO A 43 9.90 -11.24 -4.74
CA PRO A 43 9.54 -12.58 -4.30
C PRO A 43 8.98 -12.58 -2.87
N ILE A 44 8.03 -13.46 -2.57
CA ILE A 44 7.42 -13.54 -1.22
C ILE A 44 8.47 -13.83 -0.14
N LYS A 45 9.43 -14.72 -0.42
CA LYS A 45 10.53 -14.97 0.54
C LYS A 45 11.43 -13.75 0.72
N TRP A 46 11.55 -12.88 -0.29
CA TRP A 46 12.29 -11.62 -0.14
C TRP A 46 11.54 -10.66 0.78
N HIS A 47 10.21 -10.54 0.68
CA HIS A 47 9.42 -9.72 1.63
C HIS A 47 9.55 -10.21 3.07
N LEU A 48 9.42 -11.52 3.28
CA LEU A 48 9.58 -12.15 4.59
C LEU A 48 10.97 -11.92 5.20
N ALA A 49 12.01 -12.01 4.39
CA ALA A 49 13.38 -11.76 4.83
C ALA A 49 13.66 -10.27 5.03
N HIS A 50 13.15 -9.40 4.16
CA HIS A 50 13.35 -7.96 4.22
C HIS A 50 12.73 -7.32 5.46
N THR A 51 11.50 -7.67 5.81
CA THR A 51 10.88 -7.16 7.04
C THR A 51 11.65 -7.63 8.28
N THR A 52 12.23 -8.81 8.24
CA THR A 52 13.11 -9.35 9.29
C THR A 52 14.44 -8.61 9.37
N TRP A 53 15.03 -8.33 8.21
CA TRP A 53 16.24 -7.53 8.08
C TRP A 53 16.08 -6.13 8.68
N PHE A 54 14.90 -5.51 8.56
CA PHE A 54 14.63 -4.22 9.19
C PHE A 54 14.83 -4.29 10.72
N PHE A 55 14.21 -5.26 11.39
CA PHE A 55 14.37 -5.46 12.83
C PHE A 55 15.82 -5.83 13.20
N GLU A 56 16.46 -6.73 12.43
CA GLU A 56 17.83 -7.13 12.72
C GLU A 56 18.82 -5.96 12.59
N THR A 57 18.67 -5.13 11.56
CA THR A 57 19.61 -4.04 11.24
C THR A 57 19.40 -2.85 12.15
N PHE A 58 18.19 -2.30 12.16
CA PHE A 58 17.93 -1.01 12.83
C PHE A 58 17.66 -1.16 14.33
N LEU A 59 17.20 -2.32 14.79
CA LEU A 59 16.86 -2.53 16.21
C LEU A 59 17.89 -3.42 16.92
N LEU A 60 18.20 -4.61 16.40
CA LEU A 60 19.11 -5.53 17.09
C LEU A 60 20.59 -5.17 16.90
N SER A 61 20.98 -4.64 15.73
CA SER A 61 22.37 -4.32 15.41
C SER A 61 22.78 -2.88 15.77
N GLU A 62 21.88 -1.90 15.67
CA GLU A 62 22.17 -0.48 15.91
C GLU A 62 21.70 0.11 17.26
N SER A 63 21.02 -0.65 18.11
CA SER A 63 20.61 -0.17 19.44
C SER A 63 21.59 -0.61 20.53
N GLY A 64 22.01 0.32 21.39
CA GLY A 64 22.82 0.06 22.57
C GLY A 64 22.15 -0.92 23.53
N ALA A 65 22.42 -2.22 23.37
CA ALA A 65 21.97 -3.26 24.28
C ALA A 65 22.36 -2.87 25.72
N PRO A 66 21.41 -2.77 26.66
CA PRO A 66 21.72 -2.47 28.05
C PRO A 66 22.59 -3.60 28.63
N SER A 67 23.89 -3.36 28.77
CA SER A 67 24.87 -4.24 29.43
C SER A 67 25.02 -5.69 28.93
N GLY A 68 24.59 -6.01 27.71
CA GLY A 68 24.62 -7.37 27.15
C GLY A 68 25.68 -7.62 26.08
N SER A 69 25.94 -8.90 25.78
CA SER A 69 26.80 -9.32 24.65
C SER A 69 26.29 -8.75 23.32
N ARG A 70 27.23 -8.31 22.47
CA ARG A 70 26.94 -7.80 21.13
C ARG A 70 26.08 -8.79 20.35
N TYR A 71 24.97 -8.33 19.78
CA TYR A 71 24.14 -9.15 18.91
C TYR A 71 24.98 -9.64 17.71
N ARG A 72 24.87 -10.93 17.39
CA ARG A 72 25.51 -11.52 16.22
C ARG A 72 24.44 -11.70 15.15
N PRO A 73 24.59 -11.07 13.98
CA PRO A 73 23.67 -11.28 12.86
C PRO A 73 23.54 -12.75 12.50
N TYR A 74 22.34 -13.16 12.10
CA TYR A 74 22.01 -14.52 11.70
C TYR A 74 22.95 -15.03 10.60
N ASP A 75 23.11 -14.23 9.55
CA ASP A 75 24.10 -14.43 8.49
C ASP A 75 24.58 -13.05 8.00
N PRO A 76 25.89 -12.75 8.03
CA PRO A 76 26.41 -11.44 7.66
C PRO A 76 26.12 -11.06 6.19
N ARG A 77 25.80 -12.03 5.32
CA ARG A 77 25.46 -11.78 3.92
C ARG A 77 24.03 -11.27 3.73
N PHE A 78 23.15 -11.47 4.72
CA PHE A 78 21.72 -11.13 4.59
C PHE A 78 21.48 -9.62 4.53
N ALA A 79 22.36 -8.81 5.14
CA ALA A 79 22.31 -7.35 5.02
C ALA A 79 22.38 -6.88 3.55
N TYR A 80 23.26 -7.49 2.73
CA TYR A 80 23.35 -7.18 1.30
C TYR A 80 22.14 -7.67 0.50
N LEU A 81 21.63 -8.88 0.82
CA LEU A 81 20.52 -9.48 0.07
C LEU A 81 19.17 -8.80 0.32
N PHE A 82 18.97 -8.32 1.56
CA PHE A 82 17.66 -7.88 2.03
C PHE A 82 17.60 -6.38 2.35
N ASN A 83 18.65 -5.59 2.15
CA ASN A 83 18.52 -4.15 2.06
C ASN A 83 17.67 -3.77 0.83
N SER A 84 16.62 -2.97 1.05
CA SER A 84 15.72 -2.52 -0.01
C SER A 84 16.34 -1.42 -0.86
N TYR A 85 16.64 -0.29 -0.23
CA TYR A 85 17.07 0.94 -0.87
C TYR A 85 17.88 1.86 0.07
N TYR A 86 18.21 1.44 1.29
CA TYR A 86 18.90 2.29 2.26
C TYR A 86 20.39 2.40 1.89
N GLU A 87 20.77 3.49 1.24
CA GLU A 87 22.15 3.68 0.78
C GLU A 87 23.10 3.85 1.99
N ALA A 88 22.63 4.52 3.05
CA ALA A 88 23.36 4.62 4.31
C ALA A 88 23.57 3.26 5.02
N ALA A 89 22.72 2.26 4.77
CA ALA A 89 22.86 0.92 5.32
C ALA A 89 23.83 0.03 4.51
N GLY A 90 24.34 0.52 3.37
CA GLY A 90 25.36 -0.14 2.56
C GLY A 90 24.85 -0.74 1.24
N PRO A 91 25.71 -1.46 0.50
CA PRO A 91 25.38 -2.00 -0.80
C PRO A 91 24.26 -3.04 -0.74
N ARG A 92 23.58 -3.27 -1.86
CA ARG A 92 22.43 -4.16 -1.95
C ARG A 92 22.38 -4.97 -3.23
N HIS A 93 21.73 -6.13 -3.16
CA HIS A 93 21.40 -6.91 -4.34
C HIS A 93 20.43 -6.11 -5.26
N PRO A 94 20.68 -6.05 -6.59
CA PRO A 94 19.83 -5.27 -7.49
C PRO A 94 18.35 -5.69 -7.45
N ARG A 95 17.44 -4.72 -7.28
CA ARG A 95 15.99 -4.96 -7.20
C ARG A 95 15.43 -5.80 -8.36
N PRO A 96 15.78 -5.56 -9.64
CA PRO A 96 15.26 -6.36 -10.75
C PRO A 96 15.76 -7.82 -10.79
N GLN A 97 16.72 -8.18 -9.93
CA GLN A 97 17.35 -9.49 -9.90
C GLN A 97 17.02 -10.27 -8.62
N ARG A 98 16.09 -9.80 -7.79
CA ARG A 98 15.68 -10.50 -6.55
C ARG A 98 15.16 -11.91 -6.84
N GLY A 99 14.45 -12.09 -7.95
CA GLY A 99 13.93 -13.40 -8.37
C GLY A 99 14.99 -14.42 -8.82
N LEU A 100 16.25 -14.01 -8.97
CA LEU A 100 17.36 -14.92 -9.30
C LEU A 100 17.94 -15.61 -8.07
N LEU A 101 17.57 -15.17 -6.87
CA LEU A 101 18.08 -15.70 -5.61
C LEU A 101 17.35 -17.00 -5.24
N SER A 102 17.82 -18.13 -5.77
CA SER A 102 17.33 -19.45 -5.34
C SER A 102 17.67 -19.76 -3.88
N ARG A 103 18.69 -19.11 -3.31
CA ARG A 103 19.05 -19.16 -1.89
C ARG A 103 19.07 -17.77 -1.26
N PRO A 104 18.70 -17.63 0.03
CA PRO A 104 18.17 -18.68 0.94
C PRO A 104 16.82 -19.28 0.48
N THR A 105 16.51 -20.51 0.89
CA THR A 105 15.19 -21.11 0.63
C THR A 105 14.11 -20.44 1.50
N LEU A 106 12.84 -20.68 1.21
CA LEU A 106 11.73 -20.23 2.06
C LEU A 106 11.91 -20.73 3.51
N ASP A 107 12.29 -22.00 3.69
CA ASP A 107 12.57 -22.57 5.02
C ASP A 107 13.74 -21.88 5.75
N ASP A 108 14.82 -21.53 5.03
CA ASP A 108 15.93 -20.75 5.57
C ASP A 108 15.44 -19.37 6.03
N VAL A 109 14.61 -18.70 5.23
CA VAL A 109 14.02 -17.40 5.58
C VAL A 109 13.08 -17.51 6.79
N LEU A 110 12.28 -18.57 6.89
CA LEU A 110 11.42 -18.80 8.06
C LEU A 110 12.25 -19.10 9.32
N ARG A 111 13.40 -19.78 9.20
CA ARG A 111 14.37 -19.92 10.31
C ARG A 111 14.97 -18.58 10.72
N TYR A 112 15.35 -17.73 9.75
CA TYR A 112 15.84 -16.39 10.00
C TYR A 112 14.82 -15.53 10.75
N ARG A 113 13.55 -15.57 10.32
CA ARG A 113 12.42 -14.92 11.02
C ARG A 113 12.36 -15.32 12.48
N ARG A 114 12.27 -16.63 12.76
CA ARG A 114 12.20 -17.15 14.13
C ARG A 114 13.39 -16.74 14.99
N HIS A 115 14.59 -16.68 14.41
CA HIS A 115 15.80 -16.24 15.12
C HIS A 115 15.70 -14.76 15.56
N VAL A 116 15.32 -13.87 14.63
CA VAL A 116 15.17 -12.44 14.92
C VAL A 116 13.99 -12.20 15.85
N ASP A 117 12.87 -12.90 15.66
CA ASP A 117 11.71 -12.81 16.56
C ASP A 117 12.12 -13.19 18.00
N ALA A 118 12.85 -14.30 18.19
CA ALA A 118 13.35 -14.70 19.51
C ALA A 118 14.26 -13.64 20.13
N ALA A 119 15.15 -13.03 19.34
CA ALA A 119 16.04 -11.97 19.82
C ALA A 119 15.29 -10.66 20.15
N MET A 120 14.25 -10.31 19.39
CA MET A 120 13.36 -9.17 19.69
C MET A 120 12.66 -9.37 21.03
N HIS A 121 12.08 -10.56 21.27
CA HIS A 121 11.45 -10.92 22.55
C HIS A 121 12.45 -10.89 23.70
N GLU A 122 13.62 -11.51 23.54
CA GLU A 122 14.64 -11.58 24.59
C GLU A 122 15.19 -10.20 24.99
N ARG A 123 15.42 -9.33 24.00
CA ARG A 123 16.24 -8.11 24.21
C ARG A 123 15.45 -6.82 24.27
N LEU A 124 14.30 -6.74 23.59
CA LEU A 124 13.61 -5.47 23.37
C LEU A 124 12.17 -5.46 23.87
N LEU A 125 11.34 -6.43 23.48
CA LEU A 125 9.88 -6.32 23.64
C LEU A 125 9.40 -6.37 25.09
N HIS A 126 10.21 -6.89 26.01
CA HIS A 126 9.92 -6.93 27.45
C HIS A 126 10.73 -5.92 28.27
N ALA A 127 11.61 -5.14 27.64
CA ALA A 127 12.44 -4.16 28.30
C ALA A 127 11.73 -2.80 28.38
N ASP A 128 12.19 -1.95 29.31
CA ASP A 128 11.86 -0.52 29.29
C ASP A 128 12.79 0.15 28.27
N LEU A 129 12.23 0.51 27.11
CA LEU A 129 13.01 0.99 25.98
C LEU A 129 13.04 2.53 25.94
N PRO A 130 14.16 3.13 25.50
CA PRO A 130 14.18 4.53 25.12
C PRO A 130 13.07 4.87 24.09
N PRO A 131 12.48 6.07 24.15
CA PRO A 131 11.36 6.44 23.27
C PRO A 131 11.66 6.33 21.76
N ASP A 132 12.90 6.60 21.34
CA ASP A 132 13.36 6.47 19.96
C ASP A 132 13.40 5.01 19.50
N VAL A 133 13.81 4.09 20.37
CA VAL A 133 13.77 2.65 20.10
C VAL A 133 12.31 2.17 20.01
N HIS A 134 11.43 2.62 20.91
CA HIS A 134 9.99 2.34 20.80
C HIS A 134 9.40 2.84 19.47
N ALA A 135 9.73 4.06 19.05
CA ALA A 135 9.29 4.62 17.77
C ALA A 135 9.78 3.78 16.59
N LEU A 136 11.01 3.28 16.64
CA LEU A 136 11.60 2.45 15.60
C LEU A 136 10.99 1.04 15.54
N VAL A 137 10.63 0.44 16.68
CA VAL A 137 9.83 -0.80 16.73
C VAL A 137 8.48 -0.57 16.05
N THR A 138 7.78 0.51 16.42
CA THR A 138 6.49 0.86 15.80
C THR A 138 6.63 1.09 14.29
N LEU A 139 7.67 1.80 13.85
CA LEU A 139 7.96 1.98 12.41
C LEU A 139 8.19 0.63 11.72
N GLY A 140 8.97 -0.27 12.32
CA GLY A 140 9.22 -1.61 11.76
C GLY A 140 7.95 -2.45 11.60
N LEU A 141 7.00 -2.32 12.53
CA LEU A 141 5.69 -2.98 12.44
C LEU A 141 4.84 -2.40 11.32
N HIS A 142 4.76 -1.07 11.20
CA HIS A 142 4.04 -0.44 10.08
C HIS A 142 4.71 -0.70 8.73
N HIS A 143 6.04 -0.79 8.68
CA HIS A 143 6.80 -1.21 7.50
C HIS A 143 6.45 -2.64 7.08
N GLU A 144 6.34 -3.57 8.03
CA GLU A 144 5.90 -4.92 7.72
C GLU A 144 4.46 -4.99 7.23
N GLU A 145 3.56 -4.17 7.77
CA GLU A 145 2.18 -4.06 7.28
C GLU A 145 2.10 -3.54 5.83
N GLN A 146 2.97 -2.60 5.43
CA GLN A 146 3.11 -2.22 4.02
C GLN A 146 3.57 -3.40 3.17
N HIS A 147 4.52 -4.18 3.66
CA HIS A 147 5.01 -5.38 2.98
C HIS A 147 3.98 -6.51 2.91
N GLN A 148 3.08 -6.63 3.89
CA GLN A 148 1.97 -7.57 3.84
C GLN A 148 1.02 -7.24 2.69
N GLU A 149 0.72 -5.95 2.47
CA GLU A 149 -0.05 -5.54 1.30
C GLU A 149 0.69 -5.85 -0.01
N LEU A 150 1.99 -5.53 -0.09
CA LEU A 150 2.82 -5.86 -1.26
C LEU A 150 2.86 -7.36 -1.56
N MET A 151 2.91 -8.22 -0.53
CA MET A 151 2.85 -9.68 -0.73
C MET A 151 1.57 -10.11 -1.44
N HIS A 152 0.43 -9.46 -1.20
CA HIS A 152 -0.81 -9.75 -1.92
C HIS A 152 -0.73 -9.33 -3.38
N THR A 153 -0.24 -8.13 -3.66
CA THR A 153 -0.18 -7.58 -5.02
C THR A 153 0.86 -8.31 -5.87
N ASP A 154 1.98 -8.69 -5.28
CA ASP A 154 3.11 -9.29 -5.97
C ASP A 154 2.83 -10.78 -6.26
N LEU A 155 2.21 -11.49 -5.32
CA LEU A 155 1.72 -12.86 -5.57
C LEU A 155 0.62 -12.88 -6.64
N LEU A 156 -0.33 -11.94 -6.58
CA LEU A 156 -1.38 -11.84 -7.59
C LEU A 156 -0.79 -11.61 -8.99
N HIS A 157 0.17 -10.68 -9.11
CA HIS A 157 0.83 -10.43 -10.39
C HIS A 157 1.56 -11.68 -10.90
N LEU A 158 2.27 -12.41 -10.02
CA LEU A 158 2.91 -13.68 -10.37
C LEU A 158 1.91 -14.72 -10.87
N PHE A 159 0.83 -14.93 -10.13
CA PHE A 159 -0.18 -15.94 -10.46
C PHE A 159 -0.94 -15.59 -11.75
N ALA A 160 -1.14 -14.30 -12.04
CA ALA A 160 -1.70 -13.84 -13.30
C ALA A 160 -0.82 -14.17 -14.52
N GLN A 161 0.52 -14.24 -14.35
CA GLN A 161 1.42 -14.64 -15.44
C GLN A 161 1.35 -16.15 -15.74
N ASN A 162 0.87 -16.97 -14.79
CA ASN A 162 0.86 -18.41 -14.94
C ASN A 162 -0.39 -18.85 -15.74
N PRO A 163 -0.24 -19.56 -16.89
CA PRO A 163 -1.37 -20.03 -17.70
C PRO A 163 -2.36 -20.94 -16.97
N LEU A 164 -1.91 -21.60 -15.89
CA LEU A 164 -2.77 -22.44 -15.05
C LEU A 164 -3.69 -21.64 -14.11
N ARG A 165 -3.49 -20.32 -14.01
CA ARG A 165 -4.27 -19.38 -13.19
C ARG A 165 -4.46 -19.88 -11.74
N PRO A 166 -3.36 -20.17 -11.02
CA PRO A 166 -3.44 -20.73 -9.68
C PRO A 166 -4.18 -19.80 -8.70
N ALA A 167 -4.88 -20.38 -7.74
CA ALA A 167 -5.51 -19.68 -6.64
C ALA A 167 -4.68 -19.84 -5.36
N HIS A 168 -4.56 -18.77 -4.58
CA HIS A 168 -3.95 -18.77 -3.26
C HIS A 168 -5.00 -18.79 -2.14
N ARG A 169 -6.26 -18.45 -2.45
CA ARG A 169 -7.37 -18.38 -1.48
C ARG A 169 -8.63 -18.98 -2.08
N GLN A 170 -9.58 -19.32 -1.22
CA GLN A 170 -10.92 -19.67 -1.65
C GLN A 170 -11.67 -18.43 -2.14
N PRO A 171 -12.57 -18.57 -3.14
CA PRO A 171 -13.48 -17.49 -3.52
C PRO A 171 -14.31 -17.05 -2.31
N ALA A 172 -14.39 -15.74 -2.10
CA ALA A 172 -15.32 -15.16 -1.13
C ALA A 172 -16.70 -14.98 -1.78
N CYS A 173 -17.75 -14.92 -0.96
CA CYS A 173 -19.08 -14.54 -1.44
C CYS A 173 -19.08 -13.14 -2.07
N ALA A 174 -20.02 -12.92 -2.99
CA ALA A 174 -20.22 -11.61 -3.63
C ALA A 174 -20.36 -10.49 -2.58
N GLY A 175 -19.79 -9.33 -2.91
CA GLY A 175 -19.79 -8.17 -2.03
C GLY A 175 -21.16 -7.51 -1.92
N ASP A 176 -21.25 -6.47 -1.09
CA ASP A 176 -22.45 -5.66 -0.99
C ASP A 176 -22.76 -4.98 -2.33
N ILE A 177 -24.05 -4.96 -2.70
CA ILE A 177 -24.55 -4.27 -3.90
C ILE A 177 -24.21 -2.79 -3.79
N ALA A 178 -23.64 -2.22 -4.86
CA ALA A 178 -23.31 -0.81 -4.91
C ALA A 178 -24.59 0.03 -4.82
N GLY A 179 -24.69 0.85 -3.76
CA GLY A 179 -25.74 1.86 -3.66
C GLY A 179 -25.64 2.90 -4.79
N PRO A 180 -26.71 3.69 -5.03
CA PRO A 180 -26.68 4.76 -6.00
C PRO A 180 -25.58 5.77 -5.67
N LEU A 181 -24.88 6.26 -6.70
CA LEU A 181 -23.87 7.29 -6.53
C LEU A 181 -24.53 8.59 -6.05
N GLN A 182 -24.06 9.14 -4.94
CA GLN A 182 -24.49 10.43 -4.40
C GLN A 182 -23.28 11.35 -4.27
N TRP A 183 -23.52 12.66 -4.11
CA TRP A 183 -22.48 13.67 -4.00
C TRP A 183 -22.47 14.28 -2.60
N ILE A 184 -21.30 14.27 -1.98
CA ILE A 184 -21.05 14.87 -0.67
C ILE A 184 -20.46 16.26 -0.94
N ALA A 185 -21.26 17.30 -0.71
CA ALA A 185 -20.90 18.68 -0.94
C ALA A 185 -20.16 19.29 0.26
N HIS A 186 -19.06 19.97 -0.02
CA HIS A 186 -18.28 20.74 0.93
C HIS A 186 -18.30 22.20 0.50
N SER A 187 -18.51 23.10 1.46
CA SER A 187 -18.54 24.55 1.22
C SER A 187 -17.17 25.14 0.88
N GLY A 188 -16.10 24.34 0.97
CA GLY A 188 -14.73 24.84 1.00
C GLY A 188 -14.43 25.64 2.27
N GLY A 189 -13.31 26.37 2.25
CA GLY A 189 -12.81 27.15 3.37
C GLY A 189 -11.36 26.81 3.71
N GLN A 190 -10.92 27.33 4.86
CA GLN A 190 -9.62 26.97 5.43
C GLN A 190 -9.75 25.67 6.22
N HIS A 191 -8.85 24.73 5.96
CA HIS A 191 -8.80 23.43 6.63
C HIS A 191 -7.40 23.13 7.11
N ARG A 192 -7.30 22.42 8.22
CA ARG A 192 -6.07 21.82 8.74
C ARG A 192 -5.98 20.38 8.25
N VAL A 193 -4.89 20.03 7.57
CA VAL A 193 -4.63 18.69 7.03
C VAL A 193 -3.25 18.20 7.45
N GLY A 194 -3.02 16.90 7.34
CA GLY A 194 -1.80 16.22 7.81
C GLY A 194 -1.88 15.82 9.28
N HIS A 195 -0.86 15.09 9.71
CA HIS A 195 -0.74 14.59 11.06
C HIS A 195 0.02 15.60 11.95
N GLU A 196 -0.53 15.92 13.12
CA GLU A 196 0.15 16.73 14.12
C GLU A 196 1.22 15.89 14.82
N SER A 197 2.47 16.33 14.75
CA SER A 197 3.61 15.62 15.34
C SER A 197 3.64 15.82 16.86
N GLU A 198 2.81 15.07 17.60
CA GLU A 198 2.88 15.01 19.07
C GLU A 198 3.72 13.81 19.53
N SER A 199 4.59 13.99 20.52
CA SER A 199 5.49 12.96 21.04
C SER A 199 4.80 11.72 21.65
N SER A 200 3.48 11.81 21.89
CA SER A 200 2.64 10.73 22.43
C SER A 200 1.39 10.44 21.56
N GLY A 201 1.38 10.92 20.31
CA GLY A 201 0.27 10.73 19.38
C GLY A 201 0.23 9.34 18.73
N PRO A 202 -0.87 8.99 18.03
CA PRO A 202 -0.93 7.78 17.21
C PRO A 202 0.13 7.84 16.10
N PHE A 203 0.66 6.69 15.68
CA PHE A 203 1.68 6.64 14.63
C PHE A 203 1.22 7.26 13.30
N ALA A 204 2.14 7.98 12.66
CA ALA A 204 2.06 8.39 11.26
C ALA A 204 3.45 8.31 10.61
N PHE A 205 3.48 8.12 9.30
CA PHE A 205 4.73 8.28 8.56
C PHE A 205 5.13 9.75 8.50
N ASP A 206 6.44 10.01 8.43
CA ASP A 206 7.00 11.37 8.33
C ASP A 206 6.40 12.19 7.18
N CYS A 207 6.08 11.56 6.05
CA CYS A 207 5.45 12.19 4.89
C CYS A 207 4.01 12.68 5.14
N GLU A 208 3.37 12.27 6.24
CA GLU A 208 2.06 12.76 6.69
C GLU A 208 2.21 14.05 7.52
N THR A 209 3.43 14.46 7.86
CA THR A 209 3.75 15.58 8.74
C THR A 209 4.55 16.69 8.04
N PRO A 210 4.58 17.92 8.58
CA PRO A 210 3.70 18.41 9.64
C PRO A 210 2.29 18.68 9.12
N ALA A 211 1.33 18.72 10.03
CA ALA A 211 0.05 19.30 9.72
C ALA A 211 0.21 20.77 9.30
N HIS A 212 -0.60 21.22 8.35
CA HIS A 212 -0.54 22.55 7.78
C HIS A 212 -1.92 23.02 7.32
N ASP A 213 -2.05 24.32 7.11
CA ASP A 213 -3.31 24.92 6.67
C ASP A 213 -3.36 24.96 5.14
N ILE A 214 -4.54 24.69 4.60
CA ILE A 214 -4.84 24.75 3.17
C ILE A 214 -6.13 25.54 2.94
N LEU A 215 -6.34 25.97 1.69
CA LEU A 215 -7.60 26.55 1.24
C LEU A 215 -8.24 25.64 0.20
N LEU A 216 -9.49 25.26 0.43
CA LEU A 216 -10.30 24.51 -0.53
C LEU A 216 -11.42 25.40 -1.07
N ARG A 217 -11.65 25.32 -2.38
CA ARG A 217 -12.86 25.87 -3.02
C ARG A 217 -14.05 24.94 -2.73
N PRO A 218 -15.31 25.40 -2.89
CA PRO A 218 -16.46 24.51 -2.84
C PRO A 218 -16.29 23.36 -3.84
N PHE A 219 -16.54 22.14 -3.39
CA PHE A 219 -16.44 20.93 -4.19
C PHE A 219 -17.47 19.90 -3.73
N ALA A 220 -17.69 18.88 -4.54
CA ALA A 220 -18.36 17.67 -4.11
C ALA A 220 -17.52 16.44 -4.45
N ILE A 221 -17.58 15.44 -3.58
CA ILE A 221 -16.92 14.14 -3.79
C ILE A 221 -17.96 13.03 -3.80
N ALA A 222 -17.74 12.04 -4.66
CA ALA A 222 -18.60 10.87 -4.79
C ALA A 222 -18.74 10.13 -3.45
N SER A 223 -19.94 9.63 -3.14
CA SER A 223 -20.23 8.88 -1.90
C SER A 223 -19.64 7.48 -1.89
N ARG A 224 -19.42 6.87 -3.06
CA ARG A 224 -18.72 5.58 -3.24
C ARG A 224 -17.62 5.68 -4.30
N VAL A 225 -16.77 4.65 -4.38
CA VAL A 225 -15.80 4.50 -5.47
C VAL A 225 -16.49 4.05 -6.76
N VAL A 226 -15.80 4.19 -7.89
CA VAL A 226 -16.28 3.76 -9.22
C VAL A 226 -16.35 2.22 -9.29
N THR A 227 -17.40 1.68 -9.90
CA THR A 227 -17.62 0.24 -10.03
C THR A 227 -17.09 -0.34 -11.35
N ASN A 228 -16.98 -1.66 -11.43
CA ASN A 228 -16.62 -2.36 -12.66
C ASN A 228 -17.67 -2.14 -13.77
N GLY A 229 -18.96 -2.06 -13.44
CA GLY A 229 -20.04 -1.80 -14.41
C GLY A 229 -19.94 -0.40 -15.02
N GLU A 230 -19.63 0.60 -14.21
CA GLU A 230 -19.35 1.96 -14.69
C GLU A 230 -18.10 1.97 -15.58
N TRP A 231 -17.07 1.21 -15.22
CA TRP A 231 -15.85 1.06 -16.01
C TRP A 231 -16.07 0.34 -17.35
N ARG A 232 -16.97 -0.65 -17.38
CA ARG A 232 -17.41 -1.34 -18.60
C ARG A 232 -18.04 -0.36 -19.57
N ALA A 233 -18.92 0.53 -19.09
CA ALA A 233 -19.52 1.58 -19.91
C ALA A 233 -18.46 2.53 -20.51
N PHE A 234 -17.39 2.84 -19.76
CA PHE A 234 -16.24 3.59 -20.29
C PHE A 234 -15.51 2.84 -21.41
N ILE A 235 -15.28 1.52 -21.26
CA ILE A 235 -14.66 0.68 -22.30
C ILE A 235 -15.54 0.63 -23.56
N ASP A 236 -16.84 0.40 -23.39
CA ASP A 236 -17.81 0.22 -24.47
C ASP A 236 -17.97 1.51 -25.28
N ASP A 237 -17.99 2.67 -24.63
CA ASP A 237 -17.98 4.00 -25.27
C ASP A 237 -16.60 4.40 -25.84
N GLY A 238 -15.65 3.47 -25.91
CA GLY A 238 -14.35 3.69 -26.54
C GLY A 238 -13.38 4.53 -25.71
N GLY A 239 -13.45 4.44 -24.38
CA GLY A 239 -12.54 5.09 -23.44
C GLY A 239 -11.06 4.92 -23.80
N TYR A 240 -10.63 3.69 -24.10
CA TYR A 240 -9.25 3.37 -24.51
C TYR A 240 -8.93 3.68 -25.98
N ARG A 241 -9.90 4.20 -26.76
CA ARG A 241 -9.75 4.48 -28.19
C ARG A 241 -9.85 5.97 -28.52
N ARG A 242 -10.15 6.84 -27.54
CA ARG A 242 -10.34 8.29 -27.73
C ARG A 242 -9.23 9.09 -27.05
N ALA A 243 -8.22 9.48 -27.82
CA ALA A 243 -7.07 10.25 -27.32
C ALA A 243 -7.45 11.52 -26.53
N GLY A 244 -8.55 12.20 -26.89
CA GLY A 244 -9.01 13.42 -26.21
C GLY A 244 -9.44 13.24 -24.75
N LEU A 245 -9.56 12.00 -24.25
CA LEU A 245 -9.83 11.72 -22.84
C LEU A 245 -8.56 11.65 -21.98
N TRP A 246 -7.39 11.47 -22.59
CA TRP A 246 -6.17 11.08 -21.91
C TRP A 246 -5.20 12.23 -21.78
N LEU A 247 -4.43 12.24 -20.69
CA LEU A 247 -3.16 12.97 -20.64
C LEU A 247 -2.22 12.41 -21.71
N SER A 248 -1.32 13.25 -22.23
CA SER A 248 -0.39 12.87 -23.32
C SER A 248 0.43 11.63 -22.96
N ASP A 249 1.07 11.59 -21.79
CA ASP A 249 1.86 10.44 -21.33
C ASP A 249 1.00 9.19 -21.10
N GLY A 250 -0.25 9.40 -20.68
CA GLY A 250 -1.24 8.34 -20.54
C GLY A 250 -1.59 7.72 -21.89
N TRP A 251 -1.88 8.55 -22.90
CA TRP A 251 -2.18 8.09 -24.25
C TRP A 251 -0.99 7.35 -24.87
N ALA A 252 0.22 7.91 -24.74
CA ALA A 252 1.44 7.27 -25.21
C ALA A 252 1.65 5.89 -24.55
N THR A 253 1.33 5.78 -23.26
CA THR A 253 1.41 4.51 -22.53
C THR A 253 0.35 3.51 -22.97
N VAL A 254 -0.91 3.94 -23.12
CA VAL A 254 -1.99 3.08 -23.65
C VAL A 254 -1.62 2.51 -25.01
N GLN A 255 -1.06 3.32 -25.90
CA GLN A 255 -0.61 2.88 -27.23
C GLN A 255 0.58 1.92 -27.17
N ARG A 256 1.59 2.23 -26.36
CA ARG A 256 2.82 1.42 -26.23
C ARG A 256 2.53 0.04 -25.63
N GLU A 257 1.68 -0.02 -24.62
CA GLU A 257 1.41 -1.23 -23.84
C GLU A 257 0.13 -1.96 -24.30
N GLY A 258 -0.62 -1.39 -25.26
CA GLY A 258 -1.85 -2.00 -25.79
C GLY A 258 -2.99 -2.10 -24.79
N TRP A 259 -3.13 -1.15 -23.86
CA TRP A 259 -4.17 -1.21 -22.83
C TRP A 259 -5.57 -1.03 -23.42
N GLY A 260 -6.50 -1.92 -23.07
CA GLY A 260 -7.92 -1.84 -23.46
C GLY A 260 -8.92 -2.06 -22.32
N HIS A 261 -8.43 -2.40 -21.13
CA HIS A 261 -9.19 -2.77 -19.94
C HIS A 261 -8.24 -2.76 -18.72
N PRO A 262 -8.74 -2.74 -17.47
CA PRO A 262 -7.93 -2.85 -16.26
C PRO A 262 -7.00 -4.07 -16.25
N LEU A 263 -5.92 -3.99 -15.46
CA LEU A 263 -4.96 -5.07 -15.35
C LEU A 263 -5.66 -6.31 -14.75
N TYR A 264 -5.38 -7.47 -15.34
CA TYR A 264 -5.98 -8.79 -15.06
C TYR A 264 -7.36 -9.08 -15.64
N TRP A 265 -8.02 -8.13 -16.29
CA TRP A 265 -9.26 -8.42 -17.01
C TRP A 265 -8.95 -9.25 -18.27
N GLU A 266 -9.74 -10.29 -18.52
CA GLU A 266 -9.66 -11.16 -19.68
C GLU A 266 -11.06 -11.42 -20.21
N LEU A 267 -11.22 -11.44 -21.53
CA LEU A 267 -12.49 -11.74 -22.18
C LEU A 267 -12.51 -13.21 -22.62
N HIS A 268 -13.31 -14.04 -21.94
CA HIS A 268 -13.46 -15.45 -22.23
C HIS A 268 -14.89 -15.75 -22.69
N ASN A 269 -15.05 -16.26 -23.92
CA ASN A 269 -16.36 -16.58 -24.51
C ASN A 269 -17.38 -15.43 -24.45
N GLY A 270 -16.92 -14.18 -24.55
CA GLY A 270 -17.77 -12.99 -24.47
C GLY A 270 -18.05 -12.50 -23.05
N GLU A 271 -17.54 -13.18 -22.01
CA GLU A 271 -17.68 -12.79 -20.62
C GLU A 271 -16.35 -12.27 -20.07
N TRP A 272 -16.42 -11.15 -19.35
CA TRP A 272 -15.24 -10.61 -18.69
C TRP A 272 -14.98 -11.36 -17.39
N GLN A 273 -13.73 -11.77 -17.21
CA GLN A 273 -13.20 -12.35 -15.98
C GLN A 273 -11.99 -11.52 -15.52
N SER A 274 -11.66 -11.60 -14.24
CA SER A 274 -10.45 -10.99 -13.68
C SER A 274 -9.67 -12.01 -12.88
N MET A 275 -8.34 -12.00 -13.02
CA MET A 275 -7.50 -12.74 -12.08
C MET A 275 -7.61 -12.12 -10.69
N THR A 276 -7.76 -12.97 -9.68
CA THR A 276 -7.76 -12.62 -8.25
C THR A 276 -6.89 -13.61 -7.48
N LEU A 277 -6.65 -13.38 -6.18
CA LEU A 277 -6.00 -14.40 -5.34
C LEU A 277 -6.87 -15.66 -5.16
N ALA A 278 -8.14 -15.64 -5.59
CA ALA A 278 -9.01 -16.82 -5.68
C ALA A 278 -9.06 -17.43 -7.09
N GLY A 279 -8.08 -17.12 -7.95
CA GLY A 279 -8.06 -17.54 -9.36
C GLY A 279 -8.86 -16.61 -10.26
N MET A 280 -9.13 -17.06 -11.49
CA MET A 280 -9.99 -16.32 -12.43
C MET A 280 -11.43 -16.33 -11.93
N GLN A 281 -12.01 -15.14 -11.80
CA GLN A 281 -13.38 -14.95 -11.33
C GLN A 281 -14.18 -14.10 -12.34
N PRO A 282 -15.48 -14.33 -12.50
CA PRO A 282 -16.35 -13.40 -13.21
C PRO A 282 -16.24 -11.99 -12.61
N ILE A 283 -16.37 -10.98 -13.45
CA ILE A 283 -16.37 -9.59 -12.96
C ILE A 283 -17.75 -9.26 -12.38
N ASP A 284 -17.74 -8.87 -11.12
CA ASP A 284 -18.90 -8.29 -10.43
C ASP A 284 -19.01 -6.81 -10.77
N ASP A 285 -20.07 -6.43 -11.49
CA ASP A 285 -20.28 -5.05 -11.97
C ASP A 285 -20.54 -4.05 -10.83
N ASP A 286 -20.98 -4.51 -9.65
CA ASP A 286 -21.18 -3.68 -8.46
C ASP A 286 -19.90 -3.50 -7.64
N ALA A 287 -18.93 -4.40 -7.79
CA ALA A 287 -17.66 -4.29 -7.09
C ALA A 287 -16.84 -3.10 -7.61
N PRO A 288 -16.00 -2.46 -6.76
CA PRO A 288 -15.10 -1.40 -7.20
C PRO A 288 -14.14 -1.85 -8.30
N VAL A 289 -13.90 -0.94 -9.25
CA VAL A 289 -12.83 -1.14 -10.22
C VAL A 289 -11.46 -1.14 -9.54
N ARG A 290 -10.61 -2.07 -9.96
CA ARG A 290 -9.30 -2.35 -9.39
C ARG A 290 -8.24 -2.44 -10.47
N HIS A 291 -6.99 -2.27 -10.06
CA HIS A 291 -5.81 -2.43 -10.90
C HIS A 291 -5.78 -1.49 -12.11
N VAL A 292 -6.19 -0.24 -11.87
CA VAL A 292 -6.14 0.86 -12.84
C VAL A 292 -5.03 1.84 -12.46
N SER A 293 -4.35 2.35 -13.48
CA SER A 293 -3.31 3.37 -13.38
C SER A 293 -3.90 4.74 -13.06
N TYR A 294 -3.05 5.69 -12.67
CA TYR A 294 -3.46 7.09 -12.55
C TYR A 294 -4.01 7.62 -13.88
N PHE A 295 -3.36 7.28 -14.99
CA PHE A 295 -3.78 7.70 -16.33
C PHE A 295 -5.18 7.19 -16.69
N GLU A 296 -5.46 5.93 -16.39
CA GLU A 296 -6.78 5.33 -16.57
C GLU A 296 -7.83 6.01 -15.68
N ALA A 297 -7.51 6.25 -14.40
CA ALA A 297 -8.41 6.87 -13.45
C ALA A 297 -8.79 8.30 -13.86
N ASP A 298 -7.80 9.08 -14.30
CA ASP A 298 -7.97 10.45 -14.77
C ASP A 298 -8.73 10.50 -16.11
N ALA A 299 -8.46 9.60 -17.05
CA ALA A 299 -9.23 9.49 -18.30
C ALA A 299 -10.69 9.11 -18.07
N PHE A 300 -10.95 8.19 -17.13
CA PHE A 300 -12.32 7.84 -16.72
C PHE A 300 -13.04 9.06 -16.11
N ALA A 301 -12.38 9.80 -15.22
CA ALA A 301 -12.97 10.97 -14.60
C ALA A 301 -13.35 12.04 -15.65
N ARG A 302 -12.48 12.29 -16.65
CA ARG A 302 -12.81 13.18 -17.78
C ARG A 302 -13.99 12.69 -18.60
N TRP A 303 -14.04 11.40 -18.91
CA TRP A 303 -15.17 10.80 -19.63
C TRP A 303 -16.49 10.99 -18.88
N ALA A 304 -16.47 10.82 -17.56
CA ALA A 304 -17.64 11.05 -16.71
C ALA A 304 -18.03 12.54 -16.55
N GLY A 305 -17.28 13.47 -17.16
CA GLY A 305 -17.48 14.92 -16.98
C GLY A 305 -17.15 15.38 -15.56
N LYS A 306 -16.19 14.72 -14.90
CA LYS A 306 -15.73 14.96 -13.52
C LYS A 306 -14.21 15.09 -13.49
N ARG A 307 -13.62 15.07 -12.30
CA ARG A 307 -12.17 15.02 -12.05
C ARG A 307 -11.84 14.07 -10.90
N LEU A 308 -10.56 13.83 -10.67
CA LEU A 308 -10.07 13.24 -9.42
C LEU A 308 -10.07 14.29 -8.30
N PRO A 309 -10.34 13.92 -7.04
CA PRO A 309 -10.12 14.80 -5.90
C PRO A 309 -8.63 15.07 -5.72
N THR A 310 -8.27 16.23 -5.19
CA THR A 310 -6.95 16.42 -4.58
C THR A 310 -6.83 15.56 -3.32
N GLU A 311 -5.61 15.24 -2.87
CA GLU A 311 -5.43 14.49 -1.61
C GLU A 311 -6.04 15.22 -0.41
N HIS A 312 -6.05 16.55 -0.47
CA HIS A 312 -6.60 17.44 0.53
C HIS A 312 -8.14 17.44 0.57
N GLU A 313 -8.80 17.51 -0.58
CA GLU A 313 -10.25 17.36 -0.68
C GLU A 313 -10.70 16.00 -0.14
N TRP A 314 -9.94 14.94 -0.49
CA TRP A 314 -10.19 13.61 0.02
C TRP A 314 -10.05 13.53 1.54
N GLU A 315 -8.97 14.09 2.11
CA GLU A 315 -8.72 14.07 3.55
C GLU A 315 -9.78 14.83 4.34
N VAL A 316 -10.17 16.02 3.86
CA VAL A 316 -11.25 16.81 4.47
C VAL A 316 -12.59 16.06 4.39
N ALA A 317 -12.90 15.43 3.26
CA ALA A 317 -14.13 14.63 3.14
C ALA A 317 -14.12 13.36 4.01
N ALA A 318 -12.95 12.76 4.22
CA ALA A 318 -12.81 11.57 5.05
C ALA A 318 -12.90 11.87 6.56
N THR A 319 -12.59 13.09 6.97
CA THR A 319 -12.55 13.53 8.39
C THR A 319 -13.78 14.33 8.81
N VAL A 320 -14.34 15.14 7.90
CA VAL A 320 -15.50 16.00 8.17
C VAL A 320 -16.71 15.42 7.44
N SER A 321 -17.64 14.84 8.20
CA SER A 321 -18.95 14.43 7.67
C SER A 321 -19.96 15.57 7.85
N PRO A 322 -20.46 16.21 6.78
CA PRO A 322 -21.51 17.20 6.91
C PRO A 322 -22.80 16.58 7.45
N ALA A 323 -23.46 17.25 8.39
CA ALA A 323 -24.76 16.80 8.88
C ALA A 323 -25.77 16.70 7.72
N SER A 324 -26.61 15.67 7.74
CA SER A 324 -27.67 15.43 6.72
C SER A 324 -27.17 15.17 5.29
N GLN A 325 -25.89 14.80 5.12
CA GLN A 325 -25.34 14.32 3.85
C GLN A 325 -25.05 12.81 3.91
N PRO A 326 -24.94 12.12 2.76
CA PRO A 326 -24.59 10.70 2.76
C PRO A 326 -23.17 10.49 3.28
N ALA A 327 -22.93 9.32 3.89
CA ALA A 327 -21.60 8.95 4.32
C ALA A 327 -20.68 8.69 3.12
N MET A 328 -19.39 8.96 3.29
CA MET A 328 -18.36 8.51 2.36
C MET A 328 -18.15 7.00 2.53
N ALA A 329 -19.04 6.21 1.93
CA ALA A 329 -18.93 4.76 1.88
C ALA A 329 -17.60 4.36 1.23
N GLN A 330 -16.97 3.28 1.70
CA GLN A 330 -15.66 2.83 1.19
C GLN A 330 -14.60 3.95 1.26
N ARG A 331 -14.65 4.78 2.31
CA ARG A 331 -13.54 5.72 2.59
C ARG A 331 -12.25 4.97 2.90
N PHE A 332 -12.34 3.83 3.60
CA PHE A 332 -11.22 2.94 3.83
C PHE A 332 -11.48 1.59 3.18
N GLY A 333 -10.58 1.17 2.26
CA GLY A 333 -10.81 0.04 1.38
C GLY A 333 -12.04 0.23 0.46
N PRO A 334 -12.29 -0.71 -0.47
CA PRO A 334 -11.44 -1.86 -0.78
C PRO A 334 -10.32 -1.53 -1.79
N VAL A 335 -10.17 -0.26 -2.19
CA VAL A 335 -9.15 0.18 -3.14
C VAL A 335 -8.47 1.47 -2.68
N TRP A 336 -7.16 1.57 -2.94
CA TRP A 336 -6.47 2.85 -2.91
C TRP A 336 -7.07 3.76 -3.97
N GLN A 337 -7.39 4.99 -3.61
CA GLN A 337 -8.09 5.94 -4.48
C GLN A 337 -7.09 6.94 -5.02
N TRP A 338 -6.85 6.93 -6.33
CA TRP A 338 -6.01 7.93 -6.99
C TRP A 338 -6.52 9.34 -6.72
N THR A 339 -5.59 10.24 -6.41
CA THR A 339 -5.86 11.68 -6.26
C THR A 339 -5.15 12.46 -7.36
N ALA A 340 -5.60 13.69 -7.61
CA ALA A 340 -4.92 14.61 -8.52
C ALA A 340 -3.59 15.17 -7.98
N SER A 341 -3.21 14.83 -6.74
CA SER A 341 -2.04 15.41 -6.08
C SER A 341 -0.77 14.63 -6.40
N PRO A 342 0.31 15.30 -6.87
CA PRO A 342 1.62 14.68 -6.93
C PRO A 342 2.14 14.41 -5.51
N TYR A 343 2.92 13.33 -5.34
CA TYR A 343 3.56 13.02 -4.07
C TYR A 343 4.75 13.95 -3.84
N VAL A 344 4.48 15.05 -3.15
CA VAL A 344 5.46 16.06 -2.74
C VAL A 344 5.47 16.24 -1.23
N ALA A 345 6.55 16.83 -0.73
CA ALA A 345 6.71 17.21 0.66
C ALA A 345 5.60 18.20 1.08
N TYR A 346 4.99 17.97 2.25
CA TYR A 346 4.20 19.01 2.89
C TYR A 346 5.08 20.19 3.31
N PRO A 347 4.53 21.42 3.39
CA PRO A 347 5.28 22.58 3.85
C PRO A 347 5.89 22.34 5.24
N GLY A 348 7.22 22.45 5.35
CA GLY A 348 7.94 22.22 6.61
C GLY A 348 8.36 20.77 6.87
N PHE A 349 8.04 19.83 5.97
CA PHE A 349 8.54 18.46 6.04
C PHE A 349 10.08 18.43 6.13
N ARG A 350 10.59 17.60 7.03
CA ARG A 350 12.01 17.31 7.18
C ARG A 350 12.17 15.80 7.38
N PRO A 351 13.02 15.12 6.59
CA PRO A 351 13.27 13.70 6.82
C PRO A 351 13.93 13.50 8.18
N ALA A 352 13.69 12.33 8.79
CA ALA A 352 14.40 11.92 9.98
C ALA A 352 15.92 11.86 9.73
N ALA A 353 16.72 11.99 10.79
CA ALA A 353 18.17 11.79 10.68
C ALA A 353 18.52 10.29 10.52
N GLY A 354 19.69 10.01 9.95
CA GLY A 354 20.19 8.64 9.76
C GLY A 354 19.54 7.88 8.60
N ALA A 355 19.81 6.58 8.50
CA ALA A 355 19.34 5.74 7.39
C ALA A 355 17.80 5.75 7.26
N VAL A 356 17.08 5.75 8.38
CA VAL A 356 15.61 5.79 8.40
C VAL A 356 15.03 7.04 7.71
N GLY A 357 15.80 8.14 7.61
CA GLY A 357 15.41 9.32 6.84
C GLY A 357 15.21 9.09 5.34
N GLU A 358 15.74 7.99 4.81
CA GLU A 358 15.56 7.60 3.41
C GLU A 358 14.20 6.97 3.10
N TYR A 359 13.35 6.72 4.11
CA TYR A 359 12.12 5.94 3.97
C TYR A 359 11.14 6.54 2.94
N ASN A 360 10.89 7.84 3.01
CA ASN A 360 9.85 8.50 2.21
C ASN A 360 10.38 9.66 1.35
N GLY A 361 11.16 10.59 1.94
CA GLY A 361 11.48 11.88 1.31
C GLY A 361 12.14 11.78 -0.08
N LYS A 362 13.02 10.79 -0.30
CA LYS A 362 13.71 10.62 -1.59
C LYS A 362 12.81 10.15 -2.74
N PHE A 363 11.58 9.74 -2.43
CA PHE A 363 10.60 9.26 -3.41
C PHE A 363 9.60 10.35 -3.84
N MET A 364 9.72 11.58 -3.31
CA MET A 364 8.83 12.72 -3.57
C MET A 364 9.06 13.38 -4.94
N CYS A 365 9.05 12.58 -6.02
CA CYS A 365 9.18 13.04 -7.39
C CYS A 365 8.56 12.04 -8.38
N GLY A 366 7.79 12.52 -9.35
CA GLY A 366 7.24 11.72 -10.45
C GLY A 366 6.15 10.71 -10.07
N GLN A 367 5.66 10.75 -8.83
CA GLN A 367 4.62 9.87 -8.30
C GLN A 367 3.38 10.65 -7.89
N PHE A 368 2.23 9.97 -7.80
CA PHE A 368 0.96 10.54 -7.39
C PHE A 368 0.45 9.89 -6.11
N VAL A 369 -0.29 10.68 -5.32
CA VAL A 369 -0.82 10.24 -4.04
C VAL A 369 -2.10 9.42 -4.22
N LEU A 370 -2.22 8.34 -3.43
CA LEU A 370 -3.44 7.58 -3.23
C LEU A 370 -3.85 7.55 -1.76
N ARG A 371 -5.16 7.48 -1.51
CA ARG A 371 -5.74 7.50 -0.16
C ARG A 371 -6.70 6.35 0.08
N GLY A 372 -7.00 6.07 1.36
CA GLY A 372 -8.04 5.13 1.77
C GLY A 372 -7.60 3.69 2.09
N GLY A 373 -6.44 3.22 1.66
CA GLY A 373 -6.13 1.79 1.82
C GLY A 373 -6.93 0.89 0.88
N SER A 374 -6.54 -0.37 0.79
CA SER A 374 -7.17 -1.38 -0.05
C SER A 374 -7.70 -2.57 0.76
N LEU A 375 -8.29 -3.54 0.07
CA LEU A 375 -8.66 -4.85 0.63
C LEU A 375 -7.48 -5.63 1.22
N ALA A 376 -6.25 -5.29 0.84
CA ALA A 376 -5.02 -5.91 1.34
C ALA A 376 -4.30 -5.06 2.40
N THR A 377 -4.76 -3.84 2.67
CA THR A 377 -4.22 -3.01 3.75
C THR A 377 -4.60 -3.60 5.11
N PRO A 378 -3.64 -3.88 6.01
CA PRO A 378 -3.94 -4.49 7.30
C PRO A 378 -4.91 -3.66 8.17
N PRO A 379 -5.78 -4.31 8.97
CA PRO A 379 -6.67 -3.62 9.89
C PRO A 379 -5.91 -2.71 10.86
N GLY A 380 -6.37 -1.46 11.01
CA GLY A 380 -5.72 -0.45 11.84
C GLY A 380 -4.53 0.27 11.18
N HIS A 381 -4.11 -0.13 9.97
CA HIS A 381 -3.04 0.53 9.24
C HIS A 381 -3.52 1.77 8.46
N ALA A 382 -4.77 1.81 8.02
CA ALA A 382 -5.31 2.97 7.30
C ALA A 382 -5.56 4.16 8.24
N ARG A 383 -5.26 5.36 7.78
CA ARG A 383 -5.52 6.63 8.48
C ARG A 383 -6.06 7.64 7.49
N ALA A 384 -6.84 8.60 7.99
CA ALA A 384 -7.32 9.69 7.15
C ALA A 384 -6.17 10.51 6.57
N THR A 385 -5.00 10.58 7.23
CA THR A 385 -3.79 11.28 6.77
C THR A 385 -2.84 10.42 5.94
N TYR A 386 -3.07 9.11 5.82
CA TYR A 386 -2.14 8.17 5.17
C TYR A 386 -1.92 8.49 3.70
N ARG A 387 -0.67 8.73 3.29
CA ARG A 387 -0.30 9.02 1.89
C ARG A 387 0.42 7.83 1.27
N ASN A 388 -0.28 7.02 0.48
CA ASN A 388 0.37 6.05 -0.39
C ASN A 388 0.79 6.74 -1.70
N PHE A 389 1.78 6.21 -2.40
CA PHE A 389 2.30 6.84 -3.61
C PHE A 389 2.84 5.81 -4.60
N PHE A 390 2.53 6.00 -5.87
CA PHE A 390 3.02 5.18 -6.98
C PHE A 390 3.20 6.01 -8.24
N TYR A 391 4.01 5.51 -9.18
CA TYR A 391 4.17 6.13 -10.50
C TYR A 391 2.86 6.01 -11.29
N PRO A 392 2.55 6.99 -12.16
CA PRO A 392 1.23 7.11 -12.77
C PRO A 392 0.86 5.97 -13.72
N HIS A 393 1.83 5.18 -14.19
CA HIS A 393 1.62 4.04 -15.09
C HIS A 393 1.43 2.70 -14.36
N GLN A 394 1.65 2.65 -13.04
CA GLN A 394 1.65 1.41 -12.27
C GLN A 394 0.22 0.95 -11.97
N ARG A 395 -0.03 -0.36 -12.12
CA ARG A 395 -1.39 -0.96 -12.11
C ARG A 395 -1.56 -2.16 -11.19
N TRP A 396 -0.47 -2.83 -10.76
CA TRP A 396 -0.57 -4.11 -10.04
C TRP A 396 -1.09 -3.99 -8.60
N GLN A 397 -1.01 -2.78 -8.04
CA GLN A 397 -1.60 -2.43 -6.75
C GLN A 397 -3.13 -2.48 -6.82
N PHE A 398 -3.79 -2.60 -5.67
CA PHE A 398 -5.26 -2.54 -5.57
C PHE A 398 -5.76 -1.09 -5.67
N CYS A 399 -5.49 -0.45 -6.81
CA CYS A 399 -5.83 0.94 -7.10
C CYS A 399 -7.14 1.05 -7.87
N GLY A 400 -7.96 2.02 -7.47
CA GLY A 400 -9.20 2.44 -8.11
C GLY A 400 -9.32 3.96 -8.03
N LEU A 401 -10.55 4.47 -8.07
CA LEU A 401 -10.80 5.91 -8.04
C LEU A 401 -12.13 6.27 -7.41
N ARG A 402 -12.19 7.52 -6.98
CA ARG A 402 -13.39 8.22 -6.54
C ARG A 402 -13.48 9.53 -7.30
N LEU A 403 -14.68 9.89 -7.76
CA LEU A 403 -14.89 11.11 -8.53
C LEU A 403 -15.05 12.33 -7.62
N ALA A 404 -14.66 13.49 -8.12
CA ALA A 404 -14.92 14.80 -7.53
C ALA A 404 -15.36 15.79 -8.61
N GLU A 405 -16.03 16.86 -8.19
CA GLU A 405 -16.43 17.98 -9.05
C GLU A 405 -16.42 19.31 -8.29
N ASP A 406 -16.26 20.41 -9.01
CA ASP A 406 -16.35 21.75 -8.45
C ASP A 406 -17.82 22.14 -8.22
N ARG A 407 -18.08 23.03 -7.25
CA ARG A 407 -19.43 23.52 -6.91
C ARG A 407 -19.55 25.04 -6.96
#